data_AF-A0A7C2ADV7-F1
#
_entry.id   AF-A0A7C2ADV7-F1
#
_cell.length_a   1.000
_cell.length_b   1.000
_cell.length_c   1.000
_cell.angle_alpha   90.00
_cell.angle_beta   90.00
_cell.angle_gamma   90.00
#
_symmetry.space_group_name_H-M   'P 1'
#
loop_
_entity.id
_entity.type
_entity.pdbx_description
1 polymer ?
#
loop_
_entity_poly.entity_id
_entity_poly.type
_entity_poly.pdbx_seq_one_letter_code
_entity_poly.pdbx_strand_id
1 'polypeptide(L)'
;MGKCVNGLMRERQRKIDKLNAHRRKVANMYKTLLKELNIEPPYEPEYAVHTYLKFPLLVKDRKKFFKKAEKEKIELGDWFISPIHPITKNLEYWHYKWEKILSPKKSPSILLTYQYIQMSCSPRGAGQFYVPPLFTFL
;
A
#
# COMPACT_ATOMS: atom_id res chain seq x y z
N MET A 1 25.94 16.21 20.25
CA MET A 1 25.18 15.98 18.99
C MET A 1 23.65 15.83 19.16
N GLY A 2 23.07 15.78 20.37
CA GLY A 2 21.62 15.52 20.56
C GLY A 2 20.64 16.70 20.38
N LYS A 3 21.10 17.96 20.28
CA LYS A 3 20.19 19.14 20.22
C LYS A 3 19.64 19.40 18.80
N CYS A 4 20.41 19.14 17.74
CA CYS A 4 19.98 19.35 16.35
C CYS A 4 18.89 18.38 15.89
N VAL A 5 19.01 17.09 16.21
CA VAL A 5 18.04 16.05 15.80
C VAL A 5 16.66 16.30 16.39
N ASN A 6 16.61 16.75 17.66
CA ASN A 6 15.37 17.10 18.34
C ASN A 6 14.67 18.33 17.73
N GLY A 7 15.44 19.28 17.18
CA GLY A 7 14.88 20.44 16.45
C GLY A 7 14.16 20.02 15.17
N LEU A 8 14.81 19.18 14.36
CA LEU A 8 14.28 18.68 13.09
C LEU A 8 13.01 17.83 13.28
N MET A 9 12.99 16.95 14.28
CA MET A 9 11.82 16.11 14.57
C MET A 9 10.60 16.95 14.99
N ARG A 10 10.79 18.01 15.78
CA ARG A 10 9.70 18.93 16.18
C ARG A 10 9.11 19.66 14.98
N GLU A 11 9.94 20.08 14.03
CA GLU A 11 9.46 20.75 12.82
C GLU A 11 8.64 19.80 11.94
N ARG A 12 9.08 18.55 11.77
CA ARG A 12 8.33 17.53 11.01
C ARG A 12 7.02 17.17 11.69
N GLN A 13 7.01 17.05 13.02
CA GLN A 13 5.80 16.76 13.79
C GLN A 13 4.71 17.81 13.55
N ARG A 14 5.07 19.10 13.50
CA ARG A 14 4.13 20.20 13.22
C ARG A 14 3.48 20.11 11.83
N LYS A 15 4.09 19.39 10.88
CA LYS A 15 3.61 19.26 9.50
C LYS A 15 2.86 17.95 9.27
N ILE A 16 2.71 17.09 10.28
CA ILE A 16 2.15 15.73 10.12
C ILE A 16 0.70 15.76 9.66
N ASP A 17 -0.12 16.69 10.17
CA ASP A 17 -1.53 16.78 9.82
C ASP A 17 -1.72 17.21 8.37
N LYS A 18 -0.91 18.17 7.91
CA LYS A 18 -0.87 18.61 6.51
C LYS A 18 -0.45 17.47 5.58
N LEU A 19 0.55 16.68 5.99
CA LEU A 19 0.99 15.51 5.23
C LEU A 19 -0.10 14.44 5.17
N ASN A 20 -0.75 14.13 6.29
CA ASN A 20 -1.83 13.14 6.35
C ASN A 20 -3.05 13.60 5.53
N ALA A 21 -3.41 14.89 5.57
CA ALA A 21 -4.47 15.43 4.73
C ALA A 21 -4.18 15.28 3.23
N HIS A 22 -2.94 15.55 2.82
CA HIS A 22 -2.51 15.33 1.44
C HIS A 22 -2.57 13.84 1.05
N ARG A 23 -2.09 12.94 1.91
CA ARG A 23 -2.18 11.48 1.67
C ARG A 23 -3.62 11.01 1.51
N ARG A 24 -4.54 11.49 2.34
CA ARG A 24 -5.97 11.15 2.21
C ARG A 24 -6.55 11.66 0.88
N LYS A 25 -6.18 12.86 0.43
CA LYS A 25 -6.61 13.38 -0.87
C LYS A 25 -6.18 12.45 -2.01
N VAL A 26 -4.91 12.06 -2.04
CA VAL A 26 -4.38 11.16 -3.07
C VAL A 26 -5.00 9.76 -2.97
N ALA A 27 -5.19 9.23 -1.76
CA ALA A 27 -5.85 7.93 -1.55
C ALA A 27 -7.30 7.94 -2.07
N ASN A 28 -8.04 9.04 -1.86
CA ASN A 28 -9.39 9.18 -2.41
C ASN A 28 -9.41 9.17 -3.94
N MET A 29 -8.39 9.75 -4.60
CA MET A 29 -8.27 9.66 -6.06
C MET A 29 -8.11 8.21 -6.53
N TYR A 30 -7.25 7.43 -5.87
CA TYR A 30 -7.10 6.00 -6.18
C TYR A 30 -8.38 5.20 -5.90
N LYS A 31 -9.08 5.49 -4.80
CA LYS A 31 -10.36 4.84 -4.49
C LYS A 31 -11.42 5.12 -5.55
N THR A 32 -11.52 6.36 -6.04
CA THR A 32 -12.44 6.72 -7.13
C THR A 32 -12.08 5.95 -8.41
N LEU A 33 -10.82 5.94 -8.81
CA LEU A 33 -10.36 5.17 -9.98
C LEU A 33 -10.68 3.68 -9.84
N LEU A 34 -10.40 3.07 -8.69
CA LEU A 34 -10.71 1.65 -8.45
C LEU A 34 -12.20 1.37 -8.62
N LYS A 35 -13.08 2.24 -8.11
CA LYS A 35 -14.53 2.10 -8.28
C LYS A 35 -14.96 2.24 -9.75
N GLU A 36 -14.38 3.18 -10.50
CA GLU A 36 -14.64 3.33 -11.94
C GLU A 36 -14.24 2.08 -12.72
N LEU A 37 -13.22 1.37 -12.25
CA LEU A 37 -12.72 0.12 -12.82
C LEU A 37 -13.42 -1.12 -12.26
N ASN A 38 -14.46 -0.95 -11.44
CA ASN A 38 -15.21 -2.02 -10.77
C ASN A 38 -14.33 -2.93 -9.89
N ILE A 39 -13.34 -2.34 -9.21
CA ILE A 39 -12.44 -2.99 -8.27
C ILE A 39 -12.73 -2.44 -6.87
N GLU A 40 -12.87 -3.34 -5.89
CA GLU A 40 -13.12 -2.95 -4.51
C GLU A 40 -11.91 -2.22 -3.91
N PRO A 41 -12.07 -0.99 -3.39
CA PRO A 41 -11.00 -0.28 -2.71
C PRO A 41 -10.68 -0.90 -1.34
N PRO A 42 -9.55 -0.52 -0.72
CA PRO A 42 -9.23 -0.92 0.64
C PRO A 42 -10.36 -0.59 1.62
N TYR A 43 -10.69 -1.57 2.46
CA TYR A 43 -11.68 -1.39 3.52
C TYR A 43 -11.17 -0.40 4.59
N GLU A 44 -12.04 0.52 4.97
CA GLU A 44 -11.81 1.48 6.04
C GLU A 44 -12.94 1.37 7.06
N PRO A 45 -12.63 1.04 8.32
CA PRO A 45 -13.65 0.98 9.35
C PRO A 45 -14.09 2.40 9.76
N GLU A 46 -15.37 2.56 10.08
CA GLU A 46 -15.98 3.86 10.41
C GLU A 46 -15.33 4.56 11.61
N TYR A 47 -14.78 3.79 12.56
CA TYR A 47 -14.16 4.33 13.76
C TYR A 47 -12.72 4.85 13.54
N ALA A 48 -12.11 4.64 12.38
CA ALA A 48 -10.70 4.95 12.15
C ALA A 48 -10.46 5.91 10.99
N VAL A 49 -9.47 6.80 11.18
CA VAL A 49 -8.98 7.67 10.11
C VAL A 49 -7.65 7.14 9.61
N HIS A 50 -7.65 6.56 8.41
CA HIS A 50 -6.44 6.00 7.82
C HIS A 50 -5.47 7.12 7.38
N THR A 51 -4.18 6.98 7.72
CA THR A 51 -3.13 7.95 7.38
C THR A 51 -2.50 7.73 6.00
N TYR A 52 -2.74 6.56 5.41
CA TYR A 52 -2.16 6.06 4.15
C TYR A 52 -0.67 6.29 4.06
N LEU A 53 0.06 5.83 5.07
CA LEU A 53 1.49 5.63 4.93
C LEU A 53 1.79 4.75 3.70
N LYS A 54 0.90 3.79 3.44
CA LYS A 54 0.84 3.03 2.19
C LYS A 54 -0.61 2.79 1.76
N PHE A 55 -0.81 2.62 0.47
CA PHE A 55 -2.12 2.30 -0.12
C PHE A 55 -2.12 0.84 -0.61
N PRO A 56 -2.79 -0.08 0.10
CA PRO A 56 -2.82 -1.50 -0.26
C PRO A 56 -3.66 -1.76 -1.52
N LEU A 57 -3.27 -2.76 -2.31
CA LEU A 57 -4.03 -3.26 -3.44
C LEU A 57 -3.97 -4.79 -3.46
N LEU A 58 -5.11 -5.39 -3.75
CA LEU A 58 -5.30 -6.84 -3.82
C LEU A 58 -5.16 -7.28 -5.28
N VAL A 59 -4.16 -8.11 -5.58
CA VAL A 59 -3.88 -8.58 -6.95
C VAL A 59 -3.88 -10.10 -7.03
N LYS A 60 -4.50 -10.66 -8.07
CA LYS A 60 -4.54 -12.13 -8.28
C LYS A 60 -3.14 -12.72 -8.53
N ASP A 61 -2.33 -12.05 -9.34
CA ASP A 61 -0.96 -12.46 -9.65
C ASP A 61 0.01 -11.30 -9.40
N ARG A 62 0.68 -11.35 -8.24
CA ARG A 62 1.69 -10.36 -7.84
C ARG A 62 2.82 -10.25 -8.85
N LYS A 63 3.42 -11.37 -9.27
CA LYS A 63 4.63 -11.35 -10.09
C LYS A 63 4.34 -10.70 -11.44
N LYS A 64 3.21 -11.04 -12.05
CA LYS A 64 2.76 -10.44 -13.30
C LYS A 64 2.47 -8.94 -13.14
N PHE A 65 1.84 -8.54 -12.03
CA PHE A 65 1.54 -7.14 -11.73
C PHE A 65 2.81 -6.28 -11.61
N PHE A 66 3.82 -6.74 -10.86
CA PHE A 66 5.10 -6.04 -10.72
C PHE A 66 5.84 -5.89 -12.05
N LYS A 67 5.94 -6.97 -12.85
CA LYS A 67 6.60 -6.91 -14.15
C LYS A 67 5.94 -5.88 -15.07
N LYS A 68 4.61 -5.81 -15.04
CA LYS A 68 3.87 -4.80 -15.81
C LYS A 68 4.11 -3.40 -15.26
N ALA A 69 4.14 -3.22 -13.95
CA ALA A 69 4.40 -1.91 -13.33
C ALA A 69 5.80 -1.40 -13.65
N GLU A 70 6.79 -2.28 -13.59
CA GLU A 70 8.16 -1.98 -14.00
C GLU A 70 8.25 -1.57 -15.47
N LYS A 71 7.58 -2.30 -16.38
CA LYS A 71 7.50 -1.96 -17.80
C LYS A 71 6.90 -0.56 -18.03
N GLU A 72 5.86 -0.22 -17.25
CA GLU A 72 5.18 1.08 -17.28
C GLU A 72 5.87 2.14 -16.39
N LYS A 73 7.06 1.85 -15.85
CA LYS A 73 7.87 2.73 -14.99
C LYS A 73 7.14 3.24 -13.74
N ILE A 74 6.34 2.38 -13.12
CA ILE A 74 5.62 2.68 -11.90
C ILE A 74 6.26 1.97 -10.73
N GLU A 75 6.71 2.77 -9.78
CA GLU A 75 7.32 2.28 -8.56
C GLU A 75 6.26 1.69 -7.63
N LEU A 76 6.39 0.39 -7.37
CA LEU A 76 5.60 -0.36 -6.42
C LEU A 76 6.50 -0.89 -5.30
N GLY A 77 6.04 -0.84 -4.06
CA GLY A 77 6.78 -1.36 -2.91
C GLY A 77 6.17 -2.64 -2.37
N ASP A 78 6.94 -3.72 -2.27
CA ASP A 78 6.55 -4.90 -1.49
C ASP A 78 6.96 -4.66 -0.02
N TRP A 79 6.09 -5.00 0.93
CA TRP A 79 6.40 -4.88 2.36
C TRP A 79 6.51 -6.24 3.03
N PHE A 80 5.58 -7.16 2.72
CA PHE A 80 5.53 -8.45 3.38
C PHE A 80 5.28 -9.57 2.37
N ILE A 81 6.28 -10.45 2.23
CA ILE A 81 6.18 -11.68 1.44
C ILE A 81 5.65 -12.88 2.25
N SER A 82 5.46 -12.71 3.55
CA SER A 82 5.02 -13.72 4.52
C SER A 82 4.30 -13.06 5.70
N PRO A 83 3.36 -13.76 6.38
CA PRO A 83 2.73 -13.28 7.62
C PRO A 83 3.75 -12.89 8.71
N ILE A 84 4.87 -13.61 8.77
CA ILE A 84 6.00 -13.30 9.64
C ILE A 84 7.22 -13.12 8.75
N HIS A 85 7.52 -11.89 8.37
CA HIS A 85 8.69 -11.60 7.56
C HIS A 85 9.98 -11.68 8.39
N PRO A 86 11.10 -12.23 7.86
CA PRO A 86 11.32 -12.76 6.50
C PRO A 86 11.07 -14.27 6.35
N ILE A 87 10.46 -14.91 7.34
CA ILE A 87 10.29 -16.37 7.40
C ILE A 87 9.26 -16.82 6.36
N THR A 88 9.68 -17.56 5.34
CA THR A 88 8.79 -18.02 4.25
C THR A 88 8.47 -19.51 4.31
N LYS A 89 9.14 -20.25 5.19
CA LYS A 89 8.99 -21.70 5.36
C LYS A 89 8.86 -22.02 6.84
N ASN A 90 8.35 -23.22 7.13
CA ASN A 90 8.23 -23.76 8.47
C ASN A 90 7.44 -22.87 9.45
N LEU A 91 6.37 -22.25 8.96
CA LEU A 91 5.50 -21.38 9.77
C LEU A 91 4.80 -22.15 10.90
N GLU A 92 4.76 -23.48 10.82
CA GLU A 92 4.27 -24.37 11.86
C GLU A 92 5.01 -24.22 13.19
N TYR A 93 6.30 -23.84 13.19
CA TYR A 93 7.03 -23.51 14.42
C TYR A 93 6.44 -22.32 15.17
N TRP A 94 5.68 -21.49 14.47
CA TRP A 94 4.97 -20.33 15.00
C TRP A 94 3.48 -20.59 15.15
N HIS A 95 3.08 -21.86 15.14
CA HIS A 95 1.69 -22.31 15.22
C HIS A 95 0.77 -21.77 14.11
N TYR A 96 1.36 -21.33 12.99
CA TYR A 96 0.60 -20.90 11.82
C TYR A 96 0.24 -22.09 10.94
N LYS A 97 -1.05 -22.23 10.61
CA LYS A 97 -1.58 -23.20 9.66
C LYS A 97 -2.05 -22.49 8.40
N TRP A 98 -1.56 -22.92 7.24
CA TRP A 98 -1.85 -22.31 5.94
C TRP A 98 -3.35 -22.27 5.61
N GLU A 99 -4.09 -23.29 6.02
CA GLU A 99 -5.53 -23.42 5.77
C GLU A 99 -6.37 -22.40 6.54
N LYS A 100 -5.95 -22.02 7.75
CA LYS A 100 -6.65 -21.04 8.60
C LYS A 100 -6.43 -19.61 8.14
N ILE A 101 -5.28 -19.41 7.49
CA ILE A 101 -4.83 -18.15 6.90
C ILE A 101 -5.66 -17.78 5.64
N LEU A 102 -6.11 -18.77 4.86
CA LEU A 102 -6.78 -18.57 3.57
C LEU A 102 -8.31 -18.50 3.64
N SER A 103 -8.91 -18.40 4.84
CA SER A 103 -10.36 -18.45 4.96
C SER A 103 -11.00 -17.24 4.24
N PRO A 104 -11.74 -17.45 3.14
CA PRO A 104 -12.22 -16.37 2.26
C PRO A 104 -13.22 -15.44 2.94
N LYS A 105 -13.76 -15.83 4.10
CA LYS A 105 -14.73 -15.06 4.88
C LYS A 105 -14.15 -14.38 6.13
N LYS A 106 -12.87 -14.57 6.49
CA LYS A 106 -12.31 -13.99 7.72
C LYS A 106 -10.91 -13.38 7.61
N SER A 107 -10.15 -13.64 6.54
CA SER A 107 -8.91 -12.88 6.26
C SER A 107 -8.50 -13.11 4.80
N PRO A 108 -8.83 -12.20 3.86
CA PRO A 108 -8.58 -12.42 2.44
C PRO A 108 -7.12 -12.14 2.03
N SER A 109 -6.09 -12.39 2.84
CA SER A 109 -4.89 -11.53 2.75
C SER A 109 -3.50 -12.15 2.92
N ILE A 110 -3.30 -13.46 2.78
CA ILE A 110 -1.92 -14.02 2.84
C ILE A 110 -1.45 -14.69 1.54
N LEU A 111 -2.35 -14.93 0.58
CA LEU A 111 -1.94 -15.13 -0.82
C LEU A 111 -2.23 -13.94 -1.74
N LEU A 112 -2.89 -12.92 -1.20
CA LEU A 112 -3.03 -11.63 -1.84
C LEU A 112 -2.08 -10.70 -1.10
N THR A 113 -0.88 -10.53 -1.65
CA THR A 113 0.04 -9.54 -1.12
C THR A 113 -0.64 -8.20 -1.13
N TYR A 114 -0.76 -7.59 0.05
CA TYR A 114 -1.07 -6.18 0.15
C TYR A 114 0.00 -5.43 -0.62
N GLN A 115 -0.33 -5.06 -1.85
CA GLN A 115 0.61 -4.37 -2.70
C GLN A 115 0.50 -2.90 -2.40
N TYR A 116 1.59 -2.29 -2.00
CA TYR A 116 1.57 -0.90 -1.63
C TYR A 116 2.07 -0.04 -2.78
N ILE A 117 1.22 0.88 -3.25
CA ILE A 117 1.69 1.98 -4.09
C ILE A 117 2.45 2.94 -3.17
N GLN A 118 3.72 3.19 -3.48
CA GLN A 118 4.45 4.25 -2.79
C GLN A 118 3.89 5.58 -3.29
N MET A 119 3.00 6.18 -2.49
CA MET A 119 2.50 7.54 -2.73
C MET A 119 3.59 8.57 -2.40
N SER A 120 4.76 8.46 -3.02
CA SER A 120 5.77 9.51 -3.01
C SER A 120 5.46 10.47 -4.16
N CYS A 121 4.69 11.52 -3.86
CA CYS A 121 4.78 12.75 -4.65
C CYS A 121 6.21 13.29 -4.49
N SER A 122 7.10 12.96 -5.42
CA SER A 122 8.33 13.69 -5.63
C SER A 122 7.94 15.06 -6.23
N PRO A 123 8.36 16.20 -5.66
CA PRO A 123 8.03 17.53 -6.19
C PRO A 123 8.93 17.88 -7.39
N ARG A 124 9.11 16.96 -8.35
CA ARG A 124 9.88 17.20 -9.55
C ARG A 124 9.01 17.06 -10.79
N GLY A 125 8.73 18.21 -11.39
CA GLY A 125 8.25 18.32 -12.76
C GLY A 125 6.74 18.39 -12.88
N ALA A 126 6.26 19.46 -13.52
CA ALA A 126 4.92 19.54 -14.07
C ALA A 126 4.60 18.24 -14.83
N GLY A 127 3.48 17.60 -14.52
CA GLY A 127 3.21 16.28 -15.07
C GLY A 127 1.74 15.93 -14.95
N GLN A 128 1.09 15.89 -16.11
CA GLN A 128 -0.17 15.18 -16.34
C GLN A 128 -0.15 13.84 -15.58
N PHE A 129 -1.17 13.59 -14.77
CA PHE A 129 -1.34 12.30 -14.09
C PHE A 129 -1.62 11.23 -15.16
N TYR A 130 -0.57 10.53 -15.59
CA TYR A 130 -0.69 9.39 -16.48
C TYR A 130 -1.34 8.25 -15.69
N VAL A 131 -2.59 7.91 -16.04
CA VAL A 131 -3.26 6.69 -15.55
C VAL A 131 -2.70 5.55 -16.38
N PRO A 132 -1.86 4.69 -15.81
CA PRO A 132 -1.23 3.64 -16.57
C PRO A 132 -2.23 2.50 -16.79
N PRO A 133 -2.13 1.77 -17.92
CA PRO A 133 -3.03 0.67 -18.28
C PRO A 133 -2.90 -0.58 -17.37
N LEU A 134 -2.34 -0.44 -16.17
CA LEU A 134 -2.19 -1.53 -15.18
C LEU A 134 -3.51 -1.99 -14.59
N PHE A 135 -4.49 -1.10 -14.53
CA PHE A 135 -5.75 -1.37 -13.85
C PHE A 135 -6.73 -2.25 -14.62
N THR A 136 -6.54 -2.48 -15.93
CA THR A 136 -7.38 -3.38 -16.74
C THR A 136 -7.21 -4.87 -16.42
N PHE A 137 -6.36 -5.25 -15.46
CA PHE A 137 -6.01 -6.64 -15.15
C PHE A 137 -6.11 -7.02 -13.66
N LEU A 138 -6.64 -6.13 -12.82
CA LEU A 138 -7.05 -6.45 -11.45
C LEU A 138 -8.35 -7.29 -11.49
#